data_AF-A0A6I3KF76-F1
#
_entry.id   AF-A0A6I3KF76-F1
#
_cell.length_a   1.000
_cell.length_b   1.000
_cell.length_c   1.000
_cell.angle_alpha   90.00
_cell.angle_beta   90.00
_cell.angle_gamma   90.00
#
_symmetry.space_group_name_H-M   'P 1'
#
loop_
_entity.id
_entity.type
_entity.pdbx_description
1 polymer ?
#
loop_
_entity_poly.entity_id
_entity_poly.type
_entity_poly.pdbx_seq_one_letter_code
_entity_poly.pdbx_strand_id
1 'polypeptide(L)'
;MLNTPLRDIPSNLLAEYTNSAHGWDDGPVAREMRYFLPRYLELLAIDDPPDNGGIDICLRRLGYAHWRTKWPDRERDVIDRFFDEYMRSSLGRTDLVLWPVGWRLAFDVSDVLTLVVTAHGDLQRTLAVWDAADDPCAVIHMAALRGRVLRETCRTYFHSAYLENHREAADTIGAFLMRPEVTQRIETGFFQIEDPRLQQLVSDAAWTG
;
A
#
# COMPACT_ATOMS: atom_id res chain seq x y z
N MET A 1 -11.07 21.85 17.24
CA MET A 1 -10.06 21.87 16.16
C MET A 1 -9.62 23.27 15.73
N LEU A 2 -10.45 24.32 15.80
CA LEU A 2 -10.14 25.63 15.18
C LEU A 2 -8.86 26.36 15.68
N ASN A 3 -8.24 25.95 16.78
CA ASN A 3 -7.02 26.58 17.33
C ASN A 3 -5.79 25.65 17.38
N THR A 4 -5.92 24.38 17.00
CA THR A 4 -4.79 23.44 17.01
C THR A 4 -3.99 23.60 15.71
N PRO A 5 -2.68 23.91 15.76
CA PRO A 5 -1.85 23.93 14.55
C PRO A 5 -1.92 22.58 13.84
N LEU A 6 -1.94 22.59 12.50
CA LEU A 6 -2.11 21.36 11.69
C LEU A 6 -1.13 20.24 12.06
N ARG A 7 0.13 20.62 12.30
CA ARG A 7 1.23 19.72 12.71
C ARG A 7 1.04 19.07 14.09
N ASP A 8 0.22 19.68 14.95
CA ASP A 8 0.01 19.24 16.34
C ASP A 8 -1.28 18.41 16.48
N ILE A 9 -1.97 18.13 15.37
CA ILE A 9 -3.16 17.26 15.39
C ILE A 9 -2.68 15.79 15.53
N PRO A 10 -3.10 15.07 16.59
CA PRO A 10 -2.71 13.68 16.79
C PRO A 10 -3.48 12.73 15.86
N SER A 11 -2.93 11.54 15.63
CA SER A 11 -3.51 10.52 14.75
C SER A 11 -4.91 10.11 15.17
N ASN A 12 -5.15 9.89 16.47
CA ASN A 12 -6.46 9.51 17.00
C ASN A 12 -7.57 10.53 16.69
N LEU A 13 -7.27 11.83 16.77
CA LEU A 13 -8.23 12.88 16.46
C LEU A 13 -8.52 12.99 14.96
N LEU A 14 -7.52 12.75 14.11
CA LEU A 14 -7.77 12.62 12.67
C LEU A 14 -8.47 11.30 12.33
N ALA A 15 -8.24 10.22 13.07
CA ALA A 15 -8.96 8.96 12.88
C ALA A 15 -10.44 9.12 13.19
N GLU A 16 -10.80 9.84 14.25
CA GLU A 16 -12.20 10.23 14.52
C GLU A 16 -12.81 10.95 13.32
N TYR A 17 -12.09 11.91 12.72
CA TYR A 17 -12.53 12.60 11.52
C TYR A 17 -12.66 11.64 10.31
N THR A 18 -11.64 10.84 10.01
CA THR A 18 -11.63 9.85 8.91
C THR A 18 -12.86 8.95 8.97
N ASN A 19 -13.18 8.48 10.18
CA ASN A 19 -14.21 7.48 10.44
C ASN A 19 -15.61 8.08 10.64
N SER A 20 -15.72 9.32 11.13
CA SER A 20 -17.02 9.97 11.42
C SER A 20 -17.49 10.92 10.33
N ALA A 21 -16.62 11.36 9.41
CA ALA A 21 -17.02 12.28 8.35
C ALA A 21 -18.11 11.64 7.44
N HIS A 22 -19.34 12.14 7.53
CA HIS A 22 -20.43 11.73 6.66
C HIS A 22 -20.37 12.56 5.37
N GLY A 23 -20.09 11.90 4.24
CA GLY A 23 -19.98 12.57 2.94
C GLY A 23 -18.78 12.08 2.15
N TRP A 24 -18.95 12.04 0.84
CA TRP A 24 -17.94 11.64 -0.14
C TRP A 24 -17.90 12.64 -1.30
N ASP A 25 -18.56 13.78 -1.12
CA ASP A 25 -18.76 14.78 -2.15
C ASP A 25 -17.50 15.62 -2.31
N ASP A 26 -17.31 16.11 -3.53
CA ASP A 26 -16.24 17.05 -3.92
C ASP A 26 -16.45 18.47 -3.34
N GLY A 27 -17.18 18.57 -2.24
CA GLY A 27 -17.59 19.79 -1.58
C GLY A 27 -16.73 20.07 -0.33
N PRO A 28 -17.34 20.23 0.85
CA PRO A 28 -16.61 20.47 2.10
C PRO A 28 -15.55 19.40 2.41
N VAL A 29 -15.89 18.12 2.21
CA VAL A 29 -15.00 17.00 2.54
C VAL A 29 -13.72 17.03 1.70
N ALA A 30 -13.80 17.32 0.39
CA ALA A 30 -12.62 17.45 -0.46
C ALA A 30 -11.71 18.62 -0.04
N ARG A 31 -12.28 19.74 0.39
CA ARG A 31 -11.50 20.90 0.89
C ARG A 31 -10.81 20.57 2.22
N GLU A 32 -11.52 19.92 3.13
CA GLU A 32 -10.97 19.48 4.40
C GLU A 32 -9.88 18.43 4.20
N MET A 33 -10.10 17.44 3.33
CA MET A 33 -9.07 16.46 2.97
C MET A 33 -7.82 17.13 2.45
N ARG A 34 -7.95 18.12 1.54
CA ARG A 34 -6.80 18.89 1.05
C ARG A 34 -6.08 19.65 2.16
N TYR A 35 -6.81 20.23 3.10
CA TYR A 35 -6.24 20.94 4.24
C TYR A 35 -5.48 20.00 5.18
N PHE A 36 -6.04 18.83 5.49
CA PHE A 36 -5.44 17.88 6.42
C PHE A 36 -4.37 16.98 5.77
N LEU A 37 -4.36 16.85 4.44
CA LEU A 37 -3.48 15.92 3.72
C LEU A 37 -2.01 15.98 4.17
N PRO A 38 -1.35 17.15 4.31
CA PRO A 38 0.04 17.18 4.78
C PRO A 38 0.24 16.43 6.10
N ARG A 39 -0.71 16.55 7.04
CA ARG A 39 -0.65 15.85 8.32
C ARG A 39 -0.90 14.35 8.18
N TYR A 40 -1.81 13.92 7.30
CA TYR A 40 -1.97 12.49 6.99
C TYR A 40 -0.67 11.89 6.45
N LEU A 41 0.01 12.60 5.54
CA LEU A 41 1.28 12.13 4.97
C LEU A 41 2.39 12.04 6.02
N GLU A 42 2.50 13.04 6.90
CA GLU A 42 3.46 13.02 8.03
C GLU A 42 3.21 11.81 8.96
N LEU A 43 1.95 11.56 9.31
CA LEU A 43 1.55 10.49 10.21
C LEU A 43 1.78 9.10 9.59
N LEU A 44 1.44 8.91 8.32
CA LEU A 44 1.75 7.70 7.57
C LEU A 44 3.27 7.44 7.52
N ALA A 45 4.07 8.49 7.30
CA ALA A 45 5.52 8.36 7.23
C ALA A 45 6.19 7.92 8.56
N ILE A 46 5.51 8.09 9.69
CA ILE A 46 5.99 7.65 11.02
C ILE A 46 5.24 6.41 11.55
N ASP A 47 4.50 5.71 10.69
CA ASP A 47 3.73 4.50 11.02
C ASP A 47 2.64 4.74 12.10
N ASP A 48 2.02 5.92 12.11
CA ASP A 48 0.92 6.32 13.01
C ASP A 48 -0.33 6.72 12.21
N PRO A 49 -0.90 5.82 11.39
CA PRO A 49 -1.98 6.16 10.47
C PRO A 49 -3.21 6.70 11.20
N PRO A 50 -3.81 7.81 10.74
CA PRO A 50 -5.03 8.36 11.31
C PRO A 50 -6.28 7.59 10.83
N ASP A 51 -6.34 6.29 11.10
CA ASP A 51 -7.48 5.44 10.84
C ASP A 51 -7.56 4.26 11.83
N ASN A 52 -8.78 3.83 12.17
CA ASN A 52 -8.99 2.69 13.08
C ASN A 52 -8.94 1.33 12.36
N GLY A 53 -9.11 1.32 11.04
CA GLY A 53 -9.14 0.12 10.19
C GLY A 53 -7.81 -0.26 9.55
N GLY A 54 -6.81 0.63 9.58
CA GLY A 54 -5.46 0.39 9.07
C GLY A 54 -5.03 1.40 8.01
N ILE A 55 -3.85 1.18 7.41
CA ILE A 55 -3.31 2.12 6.42
C ILE A 55 -4.02 2.03 5.07
N ASP A 56 -4.57 0.87 4.73
CA ASP A 56 -5.11 0.51 3.41
C ASP A 56 -6.24 1.41 2.89
N ILE A 57 -7.02 1.98 3.79
CA ILE A 57 -8.14 2.87 3.46
C ILE A 57 -7.95 4.30 4.00
N CYS A 58 -6.80 4.59 4.60
CA CYS A 58 -6.55 5.85 5.31
C CYS A 58 -6.72 7.08 4.40
N LEU A 59 -6.31 6.99 3.13
CA LEU A 59 -6.44 8.08 2.14
C LEU A 59 -7.58 7.86 1.13
N ARG A 60 -8.51 6.93 1.35
CA ARG A 60 -9.58 6.65 0.36
C ARG A 60 -10.39 7.90 -0.03
N ARG A 61 -10.59 8.83 0.91
CA ARG A 61 -11.30 10.10 0.67
C ARG A 61 -10.57 11.01 -0.31
N LEU A 62 -9.24 10.90 -0.40
CA LEU A 62 -8.45 11.60 -1.41
C LEU A 62 -8.92 11.23 -2.81
N GLY A 63 -9.20 9.95 -3.07
CA GLY A 63 -9.72 9.46 -4.36
C GLY A 63 -11.03 10.15 -4.78
N TYR A 64 -11.92 10.42 -3.82
CA TYR A 64 -13.19 11.10 -4.05
C TYR A 64 -13.08 12.63 -4.15
N ALA A 65 -11.95 13.21 -3.74
CA ALA A 65 -11.67 14.64 -3.93
C ALA A 65 -11.23 14.99 -5.37
N HIS A 66 -11.23 14.01 -6.29
CA HIS A 66 -10.85 14.16 -7.69
C HIS A 66 -9.51 14.90 -7.90
N TRP A 67 -8.56 14.72 -6.98
CA TRP A 67 -7.29 15.46 -6.95
C TRP A 67 -6.50 15.31 -8.25
N ARG A 68 -6.60 14.15 -8.89
CA ARG A 68 -5.99 13.85 -10.19
C ARG A 68 -6.38 14.81 -11.29
N THR A 69 -7.59 15.36 -11.30
CA THR A 69 -8.07 16.23 -12.38
C THR A 69 -8.28 17.67 -11.96
N LYS A 70 -8.47 17.93 -10.66
CA LYS A 70 -8.84 19.26 -10.15
C LYS A 70 -7.71 20.03 -9.48
N TRP A 71 -6.69 19.34 -8.96
CA TRP A 71 -5.65 20.00 -8.18
C TRP A 71 -4.46 20.42 -9.06
N PRO A 72 -3.70 21.46 -8.65
CA PRO A 72 -2.51 21.90 -9.39
C PRO A 72 -1.47 20.79 -9.56
N ASP A 73 -0.78 20.78 -10.70
CA ASP A 73 0.24 19.77 -11.08
C ASP A 73 1.29 19.56 -10.00
N ARG A 74 1.74 20.65 -9.37
CA ARG A 74 2.72 20.58 -8.28
C ARG A 74 2.23 19.79 -7.08
N GLU A 75 0.96 19.95 -6.71
CA GLU A 75 0.38 19.20 -5.60
C GLU A 75 0.19 17.73 -5.98
N ARG A 76 -0.23 17.46 -7.23
CA ARG A 76 -0.35 16.11 -7.75
C ARG A 76 1.01 15.38 -7.72
N ASP A 77 2.07 16.04 -8.18
CA ASP A 77 3.43 15.49 -8.17
C ASP A 77 3.95 15.23 -6.76
N VAL A 78 3.64 16.09 -5.78
CA VAL A 78 4.03 15.85 -4.38
C VAL A 78 3.36 14.58 -3.82
N ILE A 79 2.08 14.37 -4.12
CA ILE A 79 1.35 13.17 -3.69
C ILE A 79 1.92 11.92 -4.37
N ASP A 80 2.21 11.98 -5.66
CA ASP A 80 2.84 10.85 -6.38
C ASP A 80 4.22 10.50 -5.81
N ARG A 81 5.07 11.50 -5.57
CA ARG A 81 6.38 11.27 -4.93
C ARG A 81 6.24 10.72 -3.52
N PHE A 82 5.21 11.14 -2.78
CA PHE A 82 4.95 10.53 -1.47
C PHE A 82 4.66 9.03 -1.61
N PHE A 83 3.81 8.61 -2.53
CA PHE A 83 3.55 7.18 -2.73
C PHE A 83 4.79 6.40 -3.16
N ASP A 84 5.64 7.00 -4.01
CA ASP A 84 6.94 6.42 -4.38
C ASP A 84 7.83 6.20 -3.15
N GLU A 85 8.06 7.24 -2.32
CA GLU A 85 8.90 7.13 -1.13
C GLU A 85 8.28 6.22 -0.07
N TYR A 86 6.96 6.26 0.08
CA TYR A 86 6.26 5.42 1.05
C TYR A 86 6.40 3.94 0.68
N MET A 87 6.27 3.59 -0.61
CA MET A 87 6.59 2.25 -1.11
C MET A 87 8.05 1.88 -0.83
N ARG A 88 9.04 2.71 -1.20
CA ARG A 88 10.46 2.41 -0.95
C ARG A 88 10.76 2.16 0.52
N SER A 89 10.24 3.02 1.40
CA SER A 89 10.44 2.88 2.85
C SER A 89 9.78 1.61 3.40
N SER A 90 8.61 1.25 2.86
CA SER A 90 7.82 0.10 3.27
C SER A 90 8.49 -1.22 2.90
N LEU A 91 9.23 -1.28 1.80
CA LEU A 91 9.94 -2.49 1.37
C LEU A 91 11.02 -2.94 2.36
N GLY A 92 11.57 -2.04 3.17
CA GLY A 92 12.55 -2.39 4.20
C GLY A 92 11.94 -3.06 5.45
N ARG A 93 10.62 -3.14 5.55
CA ARG A 93 9.91 -3.63 6.74
C ARG A 93 9.70 -5.14 6.67
N THR A 94 10.74 -5.90 6.98
CA THR A 94 10.72 -7.37 6.90
C THR A 94 10.60 -8.08 8.25
N ASP A 95 10.16 -7.36 9.29
CA ASP A 95 9.97 -7.94 10.62
C ASP A 95 8.97 -9.10 10.57
N LEU A 96 9.24 -10.14 11.34
CA LEU A 96 8.44 -11.35 11.38
C LEU A 96 7.64 -11.46 12.68
N VAL A 97 6.40 -11.93 12.56
CA VAL A 97 5.53 -12.30 13.66
C VAL A 97 5.10 -13.76 13.54
N LEU A 98 5.02 -14.46 14.67
CA LEU A 98 4.62 -15.86 14.71
C LEU A 98 3.09 -15.96 14.77
N TRP A 99 2.50 -16.56 13.73
CA TRP A 99 1.09 -16.91 13.67
C TRP A 99 0.89 -18.41 13.92
N PRO A 100 -0.33 -18.88 14.21
CA PRO A 100 -0.60 -20.33 14.38
C PRO A 100 -0.18 -21.19 13.18
N VAL A 101 -0.11 -20.61 11.98
CA VAL A 101 0.27 -21.27 10.72
C VAL A 101 1.72 -21.05 10.33
N GLY A 102 2.55 -20.47 11.22
CA GLY A 102 3.97 -20.21 11.00
C GLY A 102 4.33 -18.73 10.97
N TRP A 103 5.56 -18.43 10.57
CA TRP A 103 6.06 -17.06 10.47
C TRP A 103 5.41 -16.33 9.29
N ARG A 104 5.06 -15.06 9.55
CA ARG A 104 4.53 -14.11 8.55
C ARG A 104 5.21 -12.77 8.75
N LEU A 105 5.23 -11.95 7.70
CA LEU A 105 5.61 -10.55 7.86
C LEU A 105 4.64 -9.87 8.82
N ALA A 106 5.17 -9.07 9.74
CA ALA A 106 4.37 -8.19 10.58
C ALA A 106 3.72 -7.08 9.77
N PHE A 107 4.34 -6.75 8.64
CA PHE A 107 3.86 -5.78 7.67
C PHE A 107 4.19 -6.28 6.26
N ASP A 108 3.21 -6.26 5.35
CA ASP A 108 3.46 -6.46 3.94
C ASP A 108 2.88 -5.31 3.10
N VAL A 109 3.37 -5.15 1.87
CA VAL A 109 3.01 -3.99 1.03
C VAL A 109 1.59 -4.07 0.46
N SER A 110 0.76 -5.06 0.82
CA SER A 110 -0.64 -5.11 0.37
C SER A 110 -1.40 -3.86 0.74
N ASP A 111 -1.15 -3.36 1.95
CA ASP A 111 -1.90 -2.24 2.50
C ASP A 111 -1.43 -0.93 1.85
N VAL A 112 -0.16 -0.84 1.48
CA VAL A 112 0.39 0.27 0.68
C VAL A 112 -0.23 0.29 -0.71
N LEU A 113 -0.30 -0.85 -1.40
CA LEU A 113 -0.91 -0.94 -2.72
C LEU A 113 -2.40 -0.59 -2.67
N THR A 114 -3.11 -1.10 -1.65
CA THR A 114 -4.52 -0.79 -1.43
C THR A 114 -4.74 0.69 -1.13
N LEU A 115 -3.87 1.30 -0.31
CA LEU A 115 -3.87 2.72 -0.03
C LEU A 115 -3.70 3.55 -1.31
N VAL A 116 -2.72 3.20 -2.15
CA VAL A 116 -2.48 3.87 -3.43
C VAL A 116 -3.71 3.76 -4.33
N VAL A 117 -4.30 2.56 -4.47
CA VAL A 117 -5.46 2.35 -5.34
C VAL A 117 -6.68 3.12 -4.84
N THR A 118 -7.01 3.03 -3.54
CA THR A 118 -8.19 3.68 -2.97
C THR A 118 -8.04 5.21 -2.93
N ALA A 119 -6.81 5.72 -2.86
CA ALA A 119 -6.51 7.14 -3.01
C ALA A 119 -6.51 7.63 -4.47
N HIS A 120 -6.76 6.76 -5.46
CA HIS A 120 -6.58 7.04 -6.89
C HIS A 120 -5.15 7.49 -7.25
N GLY A 121 -4.17 6.92 -6.56
CA GLY A 121 -2.73 6.99 -6.86
C GLY A 121 -2.37 6.27 -8.17
N ASP A 122 -1.14 6.49 -8.64
CA ASP A 122 -0.65 5.92 -9.90
C ASP A 122 -0.04 4.56 -9.58
N LEU A 123 -0.88 3.53 -9.65
CA LEU A 123 -0.48 2.17 -9.33
C LEU A 123 0.69 1.68 -10.20
N GLN A 124 0.72 2.03 -11.49
CA GLN A 124 1.78 1.60 -12.40
C GLN A 124 3.12 2.20 -11.97
N ARG A 125 3.13 3.49 -11.63
CA ARG A 125 4.30 4.17 -11.09
C ARG A 125 4.78 3.54 -9.78
N THR A 126 3.87 3.26 -8.85
CA THR A 126 4.21 2.61 -7.58
C THR A 126 4.76 1.19 -7.79
N LEU A 127 4.17 0.40 -8.70
CA LEU A 127 4.68 -0.93 -9.04
C LEU A 127 6.06 -0.85 -9.70
N ALA A 128 6.33 0.16 -10.54
CA ALA A 128 7.65 0.39 -11.13
C ALA A 128 8.70 0.73 -10.05
N VAL A 129 8.33 1.47 -9.01
CA VAL A 129 9.22 1.73 -7.86
C VAL A 129 9.56 0.43 -7.12
N TRP A 130 8.57 -0.43 -6.90
CA TRP A 130 8.81 -1.74 -6.29
C TRP A 130 9.66 -2.64 -7.19
N ASP A 131 9.38 -2.66 -8.50
CA ASP A 131 10.14 -3.44 -9.47
C ASP A 131 11.61 -3.01 -9.53
N ALA A 132 11.88 -1.72 -9.43
CA ALA A 132 13.23 -1.17 -9.47
C ALA A 132 13.98 -1.28 -8.13
N ALA A 133 13.33 -1.70 -7.04
CA ALA A 133 13.97 -1.81 -5.75
C ALA A 133 14.94 -3.00 -5.69
N ASP A 134 16.08 -2.79 -5.03
CA ASP A 134 17.11 -3.81 -4.85
C ASP A 134 16.64 -4.95 -3.93
N ASP A 135 17.11 -6.15 -4.23
CA ASP A 135 16.88 -7.36 -3.43
C ASP A 135 17.77 -7.38 -2.16
N PRO A 136 17.39 -8.06 -1.06
CA PRO A 136 16.34 -9.08 -0.97
C PRO A 136 14.97 -8.62 -0.45
N CYS A 137 14.85 -7.41 0.11
CA CYS A 137 13.64 -7.00 0.81
C CYS A 137 12.43 -6.88 -0.14
N ALA A 138 12.63 -6.39 -1.35
CA ALA A 138 11.59 -6.32 -2.37
C ALA A 138 11.01 -7.71 -2.71
N VAL A 139 11.88 -8.71 -2.88
CA VAL A 139 11.51 -10.11 -3.14
C VAL A 139 10.74 -10.75 -2.00
N ILE A 140 11.11 -10.46 -0.75
CA ILE A 140 10.38 -10.98 0.43
C ILE A 140 8.92 -10.55 0.39
N HIS A 141 8.65 -9.28 0.08
CA HIS A 141 7.27 -8.81 -0.09
C HIS A 141 6.59 -9.44 -1.30
N MET A 142 7.28 -9.64 -2.43
CA MET A 142 6.67 -10.26 -3.62
C MET A 142 6.22 -11.69 -3.30
N ALA A 143 7.08 -12.45 -2.61
CA ALA A 143 6.76 -13.78 -2.13
C ALA A 143 5.58 -13.79 -1.15
N ALA A 144 5.58 -12.88 -0.17
CA ALA A 144 4.50 -12.77 0.81
C ALA A 144 3.13 -12.51 0.17
N LEU A 145 3.09 -11.64 -0.85
CA LEU A 145 1.83 -11.29 -1.53
C LEU A 145 1.38 -12.35 -2.54
N ARG A 146 2.26 -13.22 -3.03
CA ARG A 146 1.93 -14.24 -4.05
C ARG A 146 0.83 -15.19 -3.60
N GLY A 147 0.83 -15.58 -2.32
CA GLY A 147 -0.23 -16.41 -1.74
C GLY A 147 -1.62 -15.76 -1.72
N ARG A 148 -1.72 -14.45 -2.00
CA ARG A 148 -2.99 -13.70 -2.10
C ARG A 148 -3.43 -13.50 -3.56
N VAL A 149 -2.67 -13.99 -4.53
CA VAL A 149 -3.08 -13.96 -5.94
C VAL A 149 -3.98 -15.15 -6.24
N LEU A 150 -5.17 -14.90 -6.76
CA LEU A 150 -6.13 -15.91 -7.15
C LEU A 150 -6.18 -16.06 -8.68
N ARG A 151 -6.46 -17.29 -9.14
CA ARG A 151 -6.71 -17.61 -10.54
C ARG A 151 -8.12 -18.15 -10.69
N GLU A 152 -8.97 -17.43 -11.41
CA GLU A 152 -10.34 -17.83 -11.71
C GLU A 152 -10.57 -17.84 -13.21
N THR A 153 -10.78 -19.03 -13.78
CA THR A 153 -11.00 -19.27 -15.22
C THR A 153 -9.87 -18.70 -16.09
N CYS A 154 -9.95 -17.41 -16.45
CA CYS A 154 -8.97 -16.69 -17.29
C CYS A 154 -8.44 -15.41 -16.64
N ARG A 155 -8.71 -15.19 -15.35
CA ARG A 155 -8.34 -13.98 -14.62
C ARG A 155 -7.34 -14.31 -13.51
N THR A 156 -6.23 -13.58 -13.48
CA THR A 156 -5.27 -13.60 -12.39
C THR A 156 -5.35 -12.26 -11.67
N TYR A 157 -5.69 -12.26 -10.39
CA TYR A 157 -5.94 -11.03 -9.65
C TYR A 157 -5.49 -11.12 -8.20
N PHE A 158 -5.10 -9.98 -7.64
CA PHE A 158 -4.76 -9.86 -6.24
C PHE A 158 -6.04 -9.77 -5.38
N HIS A 159 -6.18 -10.67 -4.40
CA HIS A 159 -7.36 -10.72 -3.54
C HIS A 159 -7.22 -9.77 -2.34
N SER A 160 -8.07 -8.74 -2.31
CA SER A 160 -8.23 -7.80 -1.20
C SER A 160 -9.68 -7.36 -1.10
N ALA A 161 -10.23 -7.37 0.13
CA ALA A 161 -11.60 -6.95 0.41
C ALA A 161 -11.87 -5.47 0.01
N TYR A 162 -10.83 -4.65 -0.04
CA TYR A 162 -10.94 -3.24 -0.40
C TYR A 162 -10.80 -2.98 -1.90
N LEU A 163 -10.45 -4.00 -2.69
CA LEU A 163 -10.28 -3.88 -4.14
C LEU A 163 -11.44 -4.50 -4.95
N GLU A 164 -12.53 -4.90 -4.30
CA GLU A 164 -13.71 -5.49 -4.98
C GLU A 164 -14.28 -4.58 -6.07
N ASN A 165 -14.26 -3.26 -5.82
CA ASN A 165 -14.69 -2.22 -6.77
C ASN A 165 -13.55 -1.68 -7.65
N HIS A 166 -12.33 -2.20 -7.50
CA HIS A 166 -11.12 -1.79 -8.22
C HIS A 166 -10.53 -2.95 -9.01
N ARG A 167 -11.37 -3.64 -9.80
CA ARG A 167 -11.01 -4.89 -10.49
C ARG A 167 -9.76 -4.78 -11.36
N GLU A 168 -9.63 -3.72 -12.14
CA GLU A 168 -8.47 -3.50 -13.02
C GLU A 168 -7.17 -3.34 -12.21
N ALA A 169 -7.22 -2.66 -11.08
CA ALA A 169 -6.07 -2.53 -10.19
C ALA A 169 -5.69 -3.87 -9.56
N ALA A 170 -6.68 -4.65 -9.09
CA ALA A 170 -6.45 -6.00 -8.59
C ALA A 170 -5.82 -6.91 -9.65
N ASP A 171 -6.28 -6.82 -10.91
CA ASP A 171 -5.74 -7.57 -12.04
C ASP A 171 -4.30 -7.14 -12.36
N THR A 172 -4.04 -5.83 -12.30
CA THR A 172 -2.71 -5.26 -12.51
C THR A 172 -1.72 -5.77 -11.47
N ILE A 173 -2.07 -5.75 -10.18
CA ILE A 173 -1.23 -6.25 -9.09
C ILE A 173 -1.03 -7.77 -9.24
N GLY A 174 -2.10 -8.51 -9.52
CA GLY A 174 -2.03 -9.96 -9.75
C GLY A 174 -1.11 -10.32 -10.92
N ALA A 175 -1.24 -9.62 -12.06
CA ALA A 175 -0.38 -9.82 -13.21
C ALA A 175 1.08 -9.48 -12.91
N PHE A 176 1.34 -8.37 -12.21
CA PHE A 176 2.67 -7.96 -11.78
C PHE A 176 3.39 -9.06 -10.97
N LEU A 177 2.71 -9.61 -9.96
CA LEU A 177 3.24 -10.65 -9.06
C LEU A 177 3.46 -12.01 -9.75
N MET A 178 2.80 -12.23 -10.89
CA MET A 178 2.88 -13.48 -11.64
C MET A 178 3.76 -13.39 -12.89
N ARG A 179 4.46 -12.26 -13.09
CA ARG A 179 5.47 -12.13 -14.15
C ARG A 179 6.60 -13.15 -13.97
N PRO A 180 7.13 -13.77 -15.04
CA PRO A 180 8.25 -14.70 -14.96
C PRO A 180 9.49 -14.10 -14.25
N GLU A 181 9.74 -12.80 -14.47
CA GLU A 181 10.85 -12.06 -13.85
C GLU A 181 10.72 -12.03 -12.32
N VAL A 182 9.49 -11.95 -11.78
CA VAL A 182 9.25 -12.01 -10.34
C VAL A 182 9.56 -13.40 -9.79
N THR A 183 9.22 -14.47 -10.52
CA THR A 183 9.62 -15.84 -10.13
C THR A 183 11.15 -15.95 -10.07
N GLN A 184 11.86 -15.49 -11.10
CA GLN A 184 13.32 -15.54 -11.14
C GLN A 184 13.96 -14.73 -9.99
N ARG A 185 13.39 -13.57 -9.65
CA ARG A 185 13.82 -12.77 -8.51
C ARG A 185 13.58 -13.48 -7.18
N ILE A 186 12.42 -14.12 -7.00
CA ILE A 186 12.12 -14.95 -5.81
C ILE A 186 13.14 -16.08 -5.66
N GLU A 187 13.43 -16.81 -6.74
CA GLU A 187 14.43 -17.88 -6.74
C GLU A 187 15.84 -17.37 -6.44
N THR A 188 16.23 -16.24 -7.03
CA THR A 188 17.56 -15.63 -6.79
C THR A 188 17.68 -15.09 -5.38
N GLY A 189 16.65 -14.37 -4.90
CA GLY A 189 16.60 -13.78 -3.58
C GLY A 189 16.61 -14.81 -2.46
N PHE A 190 16.06 -16.01 -2.68
CA PHE A 190 16.16 -17.13 -1.72
C PHE A 190 17.61 -17.39 -1.28
N PHE A 191 18.58 -17.36 -2.20
CA PHE A 191 19.99 -17.58 -1.90
C PHE A 191 20.70 -16.38 -1.26
N GLN A 192 20.07 -15.20 -1.26
CA GLN A 192 20.62 -13.96 -0.69
C GLN A 192 20.12 -13.68 0.73
N ILE A 193 19.00 -14.29 1.13
CA ILE A 193 18.40 -14.11 2.45
C ILE A 193 19.13 -14.99 3.45
N GLU A 194 19.61 -14.42 4.56
CA GLU A 194 20.31 -15.18 5.60
C GLU A 194 19.37 -15.74 6.68
N ASP A 195 18.25 -15.06 6.95
CA ASP A 195 17.28 -15.52 7.95
C ASP A 195 16.49 -16.73 7.43
N PRO A 196 16.63 -17.92 8.04
CA PRO A 196 15.96 -19.13 7.56
C PRO A 196 14.43 -19.03 7.59
N ARG A 197 13.87 -18.14 8.43
CA ARG A 197 12.42 -17.92 8.51
C ARG A 197 11.91 -17.14 7.29
N LEU A 198 12.68 -16.14 6.84
CA LEU A 198 12.38 -15.39 5.62
C LEU A 198 12.66 -16.26 4.38
N GLN A 199 13.71 -17.07 4.39
CA GLN A 199 13.96 -18.06 3.32
C GLN A 199 12.78 -19.03 3.17
N GLN A 200 12.23 -19.53 4.29
CA GLN A 200 11.06 -20.42 4.24
C GLN A 200 9.86 -19.73 3.58
N LEU A 201 9.58 -18.47 3.94
CA LEU A 201 8.50 -17.68 3.33
C LEU A 201 8.67 -17.54 1.81
N VAL A 202 9.89 -17.24 1.36
CA VAL A 202 10.22 -17.12 -0.06
C VAL A 202 10.13 -18.46 -0.78
N SER A 203 10.60 -19.55 -0.15
CA SER A 203 10.49 -20.91 -0.67
C SER A 203 9.04 -21.33 -0.84
N ASP A 204 8.18 -21.11 0.15
CA ASP A 204 6.75 -21.46 0.08
C ASP A 204 6.06 -20.79 -1.11
N ALA A 205 6.42 -19.53 -1.40
CA ALA A 205 5.86 -18.77 -2.50
C ALA A 205 6.27 -19.32 -3.89
N ALA A 206 7.48 -19.87 -4.02
CA ALA A 206 7.96 -20.42 -5.29
C ALA A 206 7.08 -21.57 -5.82
N TRP A 207 6.42 -22.31 -4.93
CA TRP A 207 5.52 -23.42 -5.26
C TRP A 207 4.07 -22.99 -5.57
N THR A 208 3.74 -21.72 -5.39
CA THR A 208 2.38 -21.17 -5.61
C THR A 208 2.20 -20.48 -6.97
N GLY A 209 3.25 -20.46 -7.80
CA GLY A 209 3.32 -19.83 -9.13
C GLY A 209 2.52 -20.51 -10.24
#